data_AF-A0A850G5W4-F1
#
_entry.id   AF-A0A850G5W4-F1
#
_cell.length_a   1.000
_cell.length_b   1.000
_cell.length_c   1.000
_cell.angle_alpha   90.00
_cell.angle_beta   90.00
_cell.angle_gamma   90.00
#
_symmetry.space_group_name_H-M   'P 1'
#
loop_
_entity.id
_entity.type
_entity.pdbx_description
1 polymer ?
#
loop_
_entity_poly.entity_id
_entity_poly.type
_entity_poly.pdbx_seq_one_letter_code
_entity_poly.pdbx_strand_id
1 'polypeptide(L)'
;MREEDAEGDALELDRLVRFMTRSGRPFGLALATYADARVAEAVREQARARASGRRSVTLELGEVADDLVAALATASARAEVVFLVGLDALSTDLEGTSAQTLAIVNLNLRRDELPELLAARVVLWIAREGLEQLASLAWDLLEVMLLRFDFQATLAASEEGAPTRGGPETRAKLSGWAAPVLDEDEGQGEARVEWLLDVVRAAGDTGAPATIADASASAGRLLAGRGRLEEAERELERAAASYEAAGAVAEAARQRLRLAEVASVRGARAQARAQGERALDLATRALDGSEDARREQLRALILLAELDAGERSKASDSLCSDAQLLEAWRGGDLDAARELIARHLEALRRYFRARVGEGAEVSATLVEDTFSSLFAGGQQRLYDLARRVLAQRYRGEAQGSALDFAFFDRSAFDAQTRPRVRAMGQTLSQAFERLAFDEQDLLGLRYFEGLSLADLSALEKVREGTVQARVSRALAHLGELCQEIAGSAAVPSPARLEGELRALAASRGRLE
;
A
#
# COMPACT_ATOMS: atom_id res chain seq x y z
N MET A 1 11.24 21.25 -8.54
CA MET A 1 12.40 20.54 -7.98
C MET A 1 12.82 21.26 -6.71
N ARG A 2 12.72 20.62 -5.53
CA ARG A 2 13.25 21.19 -4.27
C ARG A 2 14.77 21.04 -4.29
N GLU A 3 15.48 22.02 -3.73
CA GLU A 3 16.95 22.10 -3.82
C GLU A 3 17.64 20.94 -3.08
N GLU A 4 17.04 20.45 -1.99
CA GLU A 4 17.51 19.30 -1.21
C GLU A 4 17.43 17.96 -1.99
N ASP A 5 16.37 17.75 -2.76
CA ASP A 5 16.19 16.52 -3.57
C ASP A 5 17.23 16.43 -4.70
N ALA A 6 17.60 17.59 -5.28
CA ALA A 6 18.59 17.67 -6.34
C ALA A 6 20.02 17.37 -5.83
N GLU A 7 20.35 17.77 -4.61
CA GLU A 7 21.66 17.48 -3.99
C GLU A 7 21.78 15.99 -3.62
N GLY A 8 20.70 15.38 -3.12
CA GLY A 8 20.62 13.93 -2.89
C GLY A 8 20.83 13.11 -4.16
N ASP A 9 20.14 13.47 -5.24
CA ASP A 9 20.25 12.77 -6.53
C ASP A 9 21.64 12.89 -7.15
N ALA A 10 22.33 14.02 -6.95
CA ALA A 10 23.71 14.20 -7.40
C ALA A 10 24.68 13.23 -6.70
N LEU A 11 24.48 12.97 -5.40
CA LEU A 11 25.26 11.99 -4.64
C LEU A 11 24.99 10.55 -5.12
N GLU A 12 23.73 10.20 -5.37
CA GLU A 12 23.35 8.89 -5.90
C GLU A 12 23.87 8.66 -7.32
N LEU A 13 23.85 9.68 -8.18
CA LEU A 13 24.46 9.63 -9.50
C LEU A 13 25.97 9.35 -9.39
N ASP A 14 26.66 9.96 -8.42
CA ASP A 14 28.08 9.73 -8.20
C ASP A 14 28.37 8.29 -7.71
N ARG A 15 27.50 7.73 -6.86
CA ARG A 15 27.56 6.32 -6.44
C ARG A 15 27.30 5.38 -7.63
N LEU A 16 26.34 5.68 -8.49
CA LEU A 16 26.02 4.92 -9.70
C LEU A 16 27.21 4.91 -10.67
N VAL A 17 27.83 6.06 -10.94
CA VAL A 17 29.03 6.16 -11.80
C VAL A 17 30.19 5.34 -11.21
N ARG A 18 30.39 5.39 -9.89
CA ARG A 18 31.40 4.55 -9.21
C ARG A 18 31.10 3.06 -9.35
N PHE A 19 29.84 2.66 -9.24
CA PHE A 19 29.44 1.27 -9.48
C PHE A 19 29.79 0.84 -10.91
N MET A 20 29.41 1.64 -11.91
CA MET A 20 29.66 1.37 -13.33
C MET A 20 31.15 1.27 -13.68
N THR A 21 32.00 2.06 -13.01
CA THR A 21 33.43 2.20 -13.35
C THR A 21 34.37 1.35 -12.47
N ARG A 22 33.85 0.68 -11.43
CA ARG A 22 34.65 -0.08 -10.46
C ARG A 22 35.60 -1.08 -11.12
N SER A 23 36.85 -1.11 -10.70
CA SER A 23 37.81 -2.15 -11.08
C SER A 23 37.52 -3.45 -10.32
N GLY A 24 37.38 -4.59 -11.00
CA GLY A 24 37.10 -5.88 -10.36
C GLY A 24 36.35 -6.86 -11.26
N ARG A 25 35.62 -7.81 -10.65
CA ARG A 25 34.78 -8.76 -11.39
C ARG A 25 33.79 -8.02 -12.29
N PRO A 26 33.55 -8.52 -13.51
CA PRO A 26 32.71 -7.84 -14.49
C PRO A 26 31.23 -7.83 -14.08
N PHE A 27 30.79 -8.85 -13.33
CA PHE A 27 29.43 -8.93 -12.82
C PHE A 27 29.19 -8.01 -11.62
N GLY A 28 28.07 -7.31 -11.66
CA GLY A 28 27.48 -6.63 -10.51
C GLY A 28 26.00 -6.38 -10.78
N LEU A 29 25.17 -6.50 -9.75
CA LEU A 29 23.73 -6.27 -9.85
C LEU A 29 23.33 -5.17 -8.87
N ALA A 30 22.63 -4.15 -9.37
CA ALA A 30 22.16 -3.02 -8.57
C ALA A 30 20.74 -2.59 -8.95
N LEU A 31 20.04 -1.99 -7.99
CA LEU A 31 18.68 -1.47 -8.13
C LEU A 31 18.72 0.05 -8.10
N ALA A 32 18.07 0.71 -9.06
CA ALA A 32 17.85 2.13 -9.07
C ALA A 32 16.34 2.41 -8.97
N THR A 33 15.92 3.08 -7.89
CA THR A 33 14.55 3.56 -7.74
C THR A 33 14.45 5.01 -8.19
N TYR A 34 13.34 5.38 -8.81
CA TYR A 34 13.10 6.75 -9.28
C TYR A 34 11.67 7.22 -8.97
N ALA A 35 11.51 8.53 -8.76
CA ALA A 35 10.22 9.19 -8.59
C ALA A 35 9.61 9.74 -9.90
N ASP A 36 10.44 10.08 -10.90
CA ASP A 36 10.01 10.58 -12.22
C ASP A 36 10.86 9.91 -13.32
N ALA A 37 10.22 9.28 -14.30
CA ALA A 37 10.91 8.53 -15.36
C ALA A 37 11.79 9.40 -16.26
N ARG A 38 11.42 10.68 -16.47
CA ARG A 38 12.21 11.63 -17.27
C ARG A 38 13.47 12.02 -16.54
N VAL A 39 13.38 12.16 -15.21
CA VAL A 39 14.56 12.36 -14.36
C VAL A 39 15.45 11.12 -14.41
N ALA A 40 14.86 9.92 -14.30
CA ALA A 40 15.60 8.67 -14.41
C ALA A 40 16.33 8.53 -15.76
N GLU A 41 15.69 8.94 -16.86
CA GLU A 41 16.31 8.98 -18.19
C GLU A 41 17.48 9.96 -18.25
N ALA A 42 17.28 11.19 -17.77
CA ALA A 42 18.33 12.19 -17.70
C ALA A 42 19.53 11.71 -16.84
N VAL A 43 19.26 11.06 -15.71
CA VAL A 43 20.29 10.47 -14.83
C VAL A 43 21.05 9.35 -15.54
N ARG A 44 20.37 8.47 -16.29
CA ARG A 44 21.03 7.43 -17.09
C ARG A 44 21.97 8.03 -18.13
N GLU A 45 21.52 9.06 -18.86
CA GLU A 45 22.35 9.74 -19.86
C GLU A 45 23.56 10.44 -19.21
N GLN A 46 23.36 11.11 -18.07
CA GLN A 46 24.46 11.69 -17.31
C GLN A 46 25.45 10.63 -16.80
N ALA A 47 24.95 9.50 -16.30
CA ALA A 47 25.80 8.39 -15.85
C ALA A 47 26.61 7.79 -17.01
N ARG A 48 26.00 7.63 -18.19
CA ARG A 48 26.69 7.20 -19.43
C ARG A 48 27.80 8.16 -19.82
N ALA A 49 27.50 9.46 -19.85
CA ALA A 49 28.47 10.49 -20.19
C ALA A 49 29.65 10.52 -19.20
N ARG A 50 29.37 10.39 -17.90
CA ARG A 50 30.39 10.41 -16.83
C ARG A 50 31.20 9.12 -16.73
N ALA A 51 30.64 7.98 -17.12
CA ALA A 51 31.34 6.70 -17.17
C ALA A 51 32.15 6.50 -18.48
N SER A 52 32.54 7.61 -19.13
CA SER A 52 33.21 7.65 -20.44
C SER A 52 34.28 6.56 -20.57
N GLY A 53 34.07 5.64 -21.52
CA GLY A 53 34.97 4.51 -21.78
C GLY A 53 34.38 3.11 -21.53
N ARG A 54 33.23 3.00 -20.84
CA ARG A 54 32.48 1.74 -20.70
C ARG A 54 31.34 1.68 -21.71
N ARG A 55 31.23 0.59 -22.48
CA ARG A 55 30.07 0.39 -23.37
C ARG A 55 28.83 0.11 -22.53
N SER A 56 27.74 0.82 -22.80
CA SER A 56 26.48 0.66 -22.08
C SER A 56 25.30 0.52 -23.04
N VAL A 57 24.32 -0.30 -22.67
CA VAL A 57 23.09 -0.53 -23.43
C VAL A 57 21.87 -0.40 -22.52
N THR A 58 20.77 0.12 -23.03
CA THR A 58 19.46 0.06 -22.35
C THR A 58 18.68 -1.09 -22.98
N LEU A 59 18.14 -1.96 -22.14
CA LEU A 59 17.24 -3.04 -22.53
C LEU A 59 15.85 -2.67 -21.98
N GLU A 60 14.90 -2.42 -22.87
CA GLU A 60 13.51 -2.16 -22.51
C GLU A 60 12.74 -3.46 -22.44
N LEU A 61 12.09 -3.73 -21.30
CA LEU A 61 11.41 -5.01 -21.08
C LEU A 61 10.22 -5.25 -22.00
N GLY A 62 9.58 -4.19 -22.52
CA GLY A 62 8.52 -4.33 -23.54
C GLY A 62 8.97 -4.99 -24.84
N GLU A 63 10.28 -5.05 -25.11
CA GLU A 63 10.89 -5.69 -26.28
C GLU A 63 11.47 -7.08 -26.00
N VAL A 64 11.37 -7.57 -24.77
CA VAL A 64 12.06 -8.78 -24.29
C VAL A 64 11.08 -9.94 -24.14
N ALA A 65 11.40 -11.07 -24.77
CA ALA A 65 10.64 -12.32 -24.64
C ALA A 65 10.71 -12.92 -23.21
N ASP A 66 9.95 -13.98 -22.95
CA ASP A 66 9.81 -14.64 -21.63
C ASP A 66 11.14 -15.05 -20.91
N ASP A 67 12.29 -15.06 -21.60
CA ASP A 67 13.62 -15.41 -21.05
C ASP A 67 14.53 -14.18 -20.87
N LEU A 68 14.29 -13.45 -19.78
CA LEU A 68 15.03 -12.24 -19.42
C LEU A 68 16.52 -12.49 -19.18
N VAL A 69 16.89 -13.64 -18.59
CA VAL A 69 18.30 -13.96 -18.35
C VAL A 69 19.07 -14.13 -19.67
N ALA A 70 18.46 -14.76 -20.69
CA ALA A 70 19.08 -14.86 -22.01
C ALA A 70 19.22 -13.49 -22.71
N ALA A 71 18.24 -12.60 -22.53
CA ALA A 71 18.30 -11.24 -23.05
C ALA A 71 19.42 -10.42 -22.38
N LEU A 72 19.53 -10.50 -21.06
CA LEU A 72 20.62 -9.90 -20.28
C LEU A 72 21.98 -10.46 -20.69
N ALA A 73 22.11 -11.77 -20.91
CA ALA A 73 23.34 -12.39 -21.38
C ALA A 73 23.75 -11.85 -22.76
N THR A 74 22.80 -11.76 -23.68
CA THR A 74 23.01 -11.20 -25.03
C THR A 74 23.46 -9.73 -24.96
N ALA A 75 22.83 -8.93 -24.10
CA ALA A 75 23.21 -7.54 -23.88
C ALA A 75 24.60 -7.41 -23.25
N SER A 76 24.91 -8.26 -22.26
CA SER A 76 26.20 -8.28 -21.55
C SER A 76 27.38 -8.66 -22.46
N ALA A 77 27.15 -9.41 -23.53
CA ALA A 77 28.19 -9.71 -24.51
C ALA A 77 28.61 -8.48 -25.34
N ARG A 78 27.76 -7.46 -25.41
CA ARG A 78 27.95 -6.25 -26.24
C ARG A 78 28.28 -5.00 -25.43
N ALA A 79 27.95 -5.00 -24.14
CA ALA A 79 28.10 -3.87 -23.24
C ALA A 79 28.62 -4.31 -21.87
N GLU A 80 29.43 -3.47 -21.23
CA GLU A 80 29.95 -3.68 -19.88
C GLU A 80 28.97 -3.21 -18.80
N VAL A 81 27.99 -2.39 -19.18
CA VAL A 81 26.89 -1.94 -18.35
C VAL A 81 25.56 -2.16 -19.10
N VAL A 82 24.59 -2.78 -18.44
CA VAL A 82 23.24 -2.99 -18.97
C VAL A 82 22.26 -2.27 -18.04
N PHE A 83 21.51 -1.31 -18.60
CA PHE A 83 20.39 -0.69 -17.91
C PHE A 83 19.12 -1.44 -18.30
N LEU A 84 18.47 -2.08 -17.34
CA LEU A 84 17.16 -2.69 -17.55
C LEU A 84 16.09 -1.68 -17.15
N VAL A 85 15.19 -1.31 -18.07
CA VAL A 85 14.10 -0.36 -17.81
C VAL A 85 12.75 -0.98 -18.16
N GLY A 86 11.67 -0.41 -17.61
CA GLY A 86 10.31 -0.92 -17.83
C GLY A 86 9.94 -2.12 -16.96
N LEU A 87 10.62 -2.32 -15.82
CA LEU A 87 10.25 -3.34 -14.82
C LEU A 87 8.85 -3.08 -14.26
N ASP A 88 8.46 -1.82 -14.16
CA ASP A 88 7.16 -1.35 -13.67
C ASP A 88 5.99 -1.90 -14.49
N ALA A 89 6.16 -1.99 -15.82
CA ALA A 89 5.17 -2.51 -16.75
C ALA A 89 5.01 -4.04 -16.68
N LEU A 90 5.97 -4.73 -16.05
CA LEU A 90 5.96 -6.19 -15.87
C LEU A 90 5.53 -6.62 -14.48
N SER A 91 5.79 -5.80 -13.46
CA SER A 91 5.31 -6.01 -12.09
C SER A 91 3.85 -5.59 -11.91
N THR A 92 3.29 -4.89 -12.89
CA THR A 92 1.94 -4.33 -12.84
C THR A 92 1.17 -4.82 -14.06
N ASP A 93 0.12 -5.63 -13.87
CA ASP A 93 -0.80 -5.97 -14.96
C ASP A 93 -1.60 -4.74 -15.41
N LEU A 94 -2.39 -4.92 -16.47
CA LEU A 94 -3.33 -3.91 -16.94
C LEU A 94 -4.36 -3.49 -15.90
N GLU A 95 -4.42 -4.08 -14.70
CA GLU A 95 -5.35 -3.78 -13.60
C GLU A 95 -4.67 -3.12 -12.38
N GLY A 96 -3.34 -2.95 -12.36
CA GLY A 96 -2.63 -2.42 -11.20
C GLY A 96 -2.17 -3.51 -10.20
N THR A 97 -2.39 -4.78 -10.53
CA THR A 97 -2.04 -5.94 -9.71
C THR A 97 -0.67 -6.49 -10.05
N SER A 98 -0.10 -7.27 -9.14
CA SER A 98 1.18 -7.95 -9.34
C SER A 98 1.11 -8.93 -10.52
N ALA A 99 1.66 -8.55 -11.67
CA ALA A 99 1.76 -9.45 -12.81
C ALA A 99 2.97 -10.38 -12.61
N GLN A 100 2.74 -11.67 -12.39
CA GLN A 100 3.80 -12.67 -12.57
C GLN A 100 4.08 -12.82 -14.07
N THR A 101 4.94 -11.96 -14.62
CA THR A 101 5.48 -12.21 -15.96
C THR A 101 6.57 -13.26 -15.90
N LEU A 102 6.56 -14.17 -16.89
CA LEU A 102 7.54 -15.24 -17.01
C LEU A 102 8.98 -14.71 -17.01
N ALA A 103 9.19 -13.49 -17.50
CA ALA A 103 10.47 -12.77 -17.46
C ALA A 103 10.99 -12.51 -16.02
N ILE A 104 10.13 -12.03 -15.11
CA ILE A 104 10.50 -11.78 -13.70
C ILE A 104 10.74 -13.11 -12.97
N VAL A 105 9.88 -14.10 -13.21
CA VAL A 105 10.02 -15.46 -12.65
C VAL A 105 11.32 -16.11 -13.14
N ASN A 106 11.64 -15.99 -14.43
CA ASN A 106 12.87 -16.48 -15.05
C ASN A 106 14.11 -15.83 -14.42
N LEU A 107 14.11 -14.51 -14.22
CA LEU A 107 15.20 -13.80 -13.56
C LEU A 107 15.38 -14.24 -12.10
N ASN A 108 14.27 -14.42 -11.36
CA ASN A 108 14.31 -14.81 -9.95
C ASN A 108 14.78 -16.26 -9.75
N LEU A 109 14.33 -17.20 -10.60
CA LEU A 109 14.71 -18.62 -10.54
C LEU A 109 16.18 -18.87 -10.90
N ARG A 110 16.74 -18.06 -11.79
CA ARG A 110 18.11 -18.23 -12.31
C ARG A 110 19.10 -17.20 -11.75
N ARG A 111 18.73 -16.52 -10.66
CA ARG A 111 19.55 -15.46 -10.04
C ARG A 111 20.97 -15.93 -9.66
N ASP A 112 21.10 -17.18 -9.22
CA ASP A 112 22.36 -17.77 -8.78
C ASP A 112 23.30 -18.07 -9.95
N GLU A 113 22.77 -18.16 -11.17
CA GLU A 113 23.53 -18.34 -12.41
C GLU A 113 24.06 -17.00 -12.95
N LEU A 114 23.49 -15.86 -12.54
CA LEU A 114 23.83 -14.54 -13.09
C LEU A 114 25.33 -14.20 -13.00
N PRO A 115 26.06 -14.49 -11.89
CA PRO A 115 27.50 -14.22 -11.81
C PRO A 115 28.34 -15.00 -12.83
N GLU A 116 27.84 -16.15 -13.30
CA GLU A 116 28.52 -17.00 -14.30
C GLU A 116 28.10 -16.64 -15.73
N LEU A 117 26.83 -16.24 -15.92
CA LEU A 117 26.25 -15.95 -17.23
C LEU A 117 26.51 -14.51 -17.70
N LEU A 118 26.65 -13.55 -16.78
CA LEU A 118 26.71 -12.13 -17.11
C LEU A 118 28.11 -11.55 -16.85
N ALA A 119 28.77 -11.13 -17.93
CA ALA A 119 30.04 -10.39 -17.86
C ALA A 119 29.82 -8.86 -17.87
N ALA A 120 28.76 -8.38 -17.24
CA ALA A 120 28.41 -6.97 -17.20
C ALA A 120 27.81 -6.54 -15.85
N ARG A 121 27.82 -5.24 -15.61
CA ARG A 121 27.09 -4.61 -14.52
C ARG A 121 25.66 -4.33 -14.95
N VAL A 122 24.70 -4.91 -14.26
CA VAL A 122 23.29 -4.73 -14.53
C VAL A 122 22.70 -3.77 -13.50
N VAL A 123 22.03 -2.74 -13.99
CA VAL A 123 21.27 -1.79 -13.15
C VAL A 123 19.80 -1.92 -13.54
N LEU A 124 19.01 -2.43 -12.60
CA LEU A 124 17.56 -2.57 -12.71
C LEU A 124 16.91 -1.24 -12.32
N TRP A 125 16.15 -0.63 -13.24
CA TRP A 125 15.41 0.60 -12.97
C TRP A 125 13.95 0.29 -12.74
N ILE A 126 13.43 0.77 -11.62
CA ILE A 126 12.04 0.61 -11.24
C ILE A 126 11.53 1.89 -10.57
N ALA A 127 10.29 2.27 -10.81
CA ALA A 127 9.65 3.36 -10.09
C ALA A 127 9.62 3.01 -8.59
N ARG A 128 9.70 4.02 -7.74
CA ARG A 128 9.65 3.81 -6.28
C ARG A 128 8.37 3.08 -5.87
N GLU A 129 7.27 3.40 -6.53
CA GLU A 129 5.96 2.81 -6.34
C GLU A 129 5.89 1.35 -6.81
N GLY A 130 6.69 0.99 -7.82
CA GLY A 130 6.80 -0.37 -8.40
C GLY A 130 7.67 -1.33 -7.58
N LEU A 131 8.46 -0.79 -6.65
CA LEU A 131 9.41 -1.56 -5.84
C LEU A 131 8.71 -2.62 -4.98
N GLU A 132 7.55 -2.29 -4.40
CA GLU A 132 6.83 -3.17 -3.50
C GLU A 132 6.31 -4.42 -4.23
N GLN A 133 5.84 -4.25 -5.47
CA GLN A 133 5.38 -5.34 -6.33
C GLN A 133 6.56 -6.21 -6.76
N LEU A 134 7.70 -5.61 -7.15
CA LEU A 134 8.92 -6.38 -7.44
C LEU A 134 9.38 -7.18 -6.21
N ALA A 135 9.34 -6.58 -5.01
CA ALA A 135 9.69 -7.26 -3.77
C ALA A 135 8.77 -8.44 -3.46
N SER A 136 7.48 -8.33 -3.77
CA SER A 136 6.52 -9.43 -3.65
C SER A 136 6.74 -10.56 -4.66
N LEU A 137 7.29 -10.26 -5.85
CA LEU A 137 7.45 -11.21 -6.96
C LEU A 137 8.83 -11.89 -6.99
N ALA A 138 9.86 -11.15 -6.58
CA ALA A 138 11.25 -11.53 -6.73
C ALA A 138 12.04 -11.25 -5.44
N TRP A 139 11.48 -11.68 -4.29
CA TRP A 139 12.10 -11.51 -2.97
C TRP A 139 13.56 -12.00 -2.95
N ASP A 140 13.80 -13.21 -3.44
CA ASP A 140 15.14 -13.78 -3.43
C ASP A 140 16.11 -13.06 -4.39
N LEU A 141 15.62 -12.47 -5.49
CA LEU A 141 16.42 -11.61 -6.37
C LEU A 141 16.93 -10.40 -5.58
N LEU A 142 16.08 -9.78 -4.74
CA LEU A 142 16.44 -8.66 -3.90
C LEU A 142 17.49 -9.03 -2.83
N GLU A 143 17.50 -10.26 -2.33
CA GLU A 143 18.53 -10.75 -1.39
C GLU A 143 19.93 -10.83 -2.03
N VAL A 144 20.02 -11.03 -3.35
CA VAL A 144 21.27 -11.11 -4.11
C VAL A 144 21.76 -9.73 -4.59
N MET A 145 20.89 -8.71 -4.59
CA MET A 145 21.27 -7.36 -5.01
C MET A 145 22.26 -6.73 -4.02
N LEU A 146 23.41 -6.29 -4.55
CA LEU A 146 24.50 -5.80 -3.70
C LEU A 146 24.39 -4.31 -3.37
N LEU A 147 23.67 -3.53 -4.18
CA LEU A 147 23.62 -2.07 -4.10
C LEU A 147 22.26 -1.51 -4.56
N ARG A 148 21.77 -0.50 -3.84
CA ARG A 148 20.57 0.29 -4.17
C ARG A 148 20.92 1.78 -4.30
N PHE A 149 20.30 2.44 -5.28
CA PHE A 149 20.31 3.88 -5.54
C PHE A 149 18.87 4.41 -5.49
N ASP A 150 18.66 5.63 -5.00
CA ASP A 150 17.32 6.22 -4.85
C ASP A 150 17.28 7.67 -5.35
N PHE A 151 16.58 7.92 -6.46
CA PHE A 151 16.45 9.23 -7.08
C PHE A 151 15.08 9.85 -6.74
N GLN A 152 15.10 11.02 -6.10
CA GLN A 152 13.94 11.68 -5.50
C GLN A 152 13.41 12.87 -6.30
N ALA A 153 14.21 13.44 -7.22
CA ALA A 153 13.80 14.65 -7.93
C ALA A 153 12.62 14.39 -8.89
N THR A 154 11.69 15.35 -8.91
CA THR A 154 10.56 15.40 -9.84
C THR A 154 10.59 16.69 -10.65
N LEU A 155 10.27 16.60 -11.95
CA LEU A 155 10.13 17.79 -12.79
C LEU A 155 8.83 18.53 -12.42
N ALA A 156 8.89 19.85 -12.30
CA ALA A 156 7.68 20.65 -12.13
C ALA A 156 6.81 20.50 -13.39
N ALA A 157 5.53 20.15 -13.22
CA ALA A 157 4.60 20.12 -14.31
C ALA A 157 4.54 21.52 -14.94
N SER A 158 4.77 21.63 -16.26
CA SER A 158 4.53 22.86 -16.99
C SER A 158 3.04 23.20 -16.88
N GLU A 159 2.71 24.20 -16.08
CA GLU A 159 1.36 24.74 -15.97
C GLU A 159 0.99 25.49 -17.25
N GLU A 160 0.42 24.80 -18.23
CA GLU A 160 -0.36 25.42 -19.30
C GLU A 160 -1.65 24.63 -19.57
N GLY A 161 -2.71 24.98 -18.83
CA GLY A 161 -4.05 25.21 -19.37
C GLY A 161 -5.02 24.03 -19.58
N ALA A 162 -5.82 23.71 -18.55
CA ALA A 162 -7.29 23.48 -18.63
C ALA A 162 -7.88 23.07 -17.26
N PRO A 163 -9.17 23.35 -16.96
CA PRO A 163 -9.73 23.16 -15.63
C PRO A 163 -9.99 21.68 -15.32
N THR A 164 -9.32 21.15 -14.31
CA THR A 164 -9.53 19.80 -13.75
C THR A 164 -10.91 19.69 -13.09
N ARG A 165 -11.89 19.14 -13.81
CA ARG A 165 -13.13 18.63 -13.20
C ARG A 165 -12.89 17.22 -12.67
N GLY A 166 -12.28 17.13 -11.50
CA GLY A 166 -12.03 15.87 -10.78
C GLY A 166 -10.76 15.91 -9.94
N GLY A 167 -10.78 16.63 -8.81
CA GLY A 167 -9.60 16.85 -7.98
C GLY A 167 -9.06 15.59 -7.27
N PRO A 168 -7.82 15.65 -6.73
CA PRO A 168 -7.17 14.55 -5.98
C PRO A 168 -7.97 14.05 -4.77
N GLU A 169 -8.84 14.90 -4.19
CA GLU A 169 -9.72 14.54 -3.07
C GLU A 169 -10.75 13.45 -3.40
N THR A 170 -11.20 13.37 -4.66
CA THR A 170 -12.15 12.32 -5.10
C THR A 170 -11.43 10.99 -5.32
N ARG A 171 -10.17 11.02 -5.79
CA ARG A 171 -9.33 9.82 -5.99
C ARG A 171 -8.97 9.17 -4.66
N ALA A 172 -8.67 9.97 -3.64
CA ALA A 172 -8.34 9.49 -2.30
C ALA A 172 -9.48 8.70 -1.60
N LYS A 173 -10.70 8.73 -2.14
CA LYS A 173 -11.88 8.01 -1.61
C LYS A 173 -12.17 6.69 -2.32
N LEU A 174 -11.57 6.46 -3.48
CA LEU A 174 -11.64 5.17 -4.17
C LEU A 174 -10.50 4.29 -3.67
N SER A 175 -10.69 2.96 -3.69
CA SER A 175 -9.56 2.06 -3.43
C SER A 175 -8.56 2.09 -4.60
N GLY A 176 -7.36 1.55 -4.38
CA GLY A 176 -6.19 1.71 -5.26
C GLY A 176 -6.35 1.32 -6.72
N TRP A 177 -7.41 0.60 -7.09
CA TRP A 177 -7.67 0.24 -8.49
C TRP A 177 -7.89 1.47 -9.38
N ALA A 178 -8.35 2.60 -8.84
CA ALA A 178 -8.57 3.82 -9.60
C ALA A 178 -7.31 4.72 -9.68
N ALA A 179 -6.16 4.26 -9.17
CA ALA A 179 -4.92 5.01 -9.29
C ALA A 179 -4.55 5.21 -10.78
N PRO A 180 -4.02 6.38 -11.16
CA PRO A 180 -3.54 6.59 -12.52
C PRO A 180 -2.38 5.64 -12.83
N VAL A 181 -2.30 5.19 -14.08
CA VAL A 181 -1.12 4.49 -14.59
C VAL A 181 0.03 5.50 -14.59
N LEU A 182 1.08 5.22 -13.83
CA LEU A 182 2.28 6.07 -13.76
C LEU A 182 2.89 6.16 -15.17
N ASP A 183 3.39 7.35 -15.54
CA ASP A 183 3.89 7.76 -16.88
C ASP A 183 2.87 8.12 -17.98
N GLU A 184 1.54 8.04 -17.76
CA GLU A 184 0.59 8.61 -18.72
C GLU A 184 0.49 10.13 -18.57
N ASP A 185 0.98 10.89 -19.56
CA ASP A 185 0.57 12.28 -19.76
C ASP A 185 -0.96 12.33 -19.94
N GLU A 186 -1.62 13.38 -19.44
CA GLU A 186 -3.07 13.52 -19.42
C GLU A 186 -3.65 13.35 -20.83
N GLY A 187 -2.94 13.83 -21.85
CA GLY A 187 -3.30 13.65 -23.26
C GLY A 187 -3.19 12.20 -23.79
N GLN A 188 -2.19 11.43 -23.36
CA GLN A 188 -2.06 10.01 -23.73
C GLN A 188 -3.16 9.17 -23.07
N GLY A 189 -3.44 9.50 -21.82
CA GLY A 189 -4.52 8.92 -21.06
C GLY A 189 -5.91 9.12 -21.67
N GLU A 190 -6.20 10.36 -22.10
CA GLU A 190 -7.47 10.69 -22.75
C GLU A 190 -7.59 9.99 -24.12
N ALA A 191 -6.52 9.95 -24.90
CA ALA A 191 -6.48 9.21 -26.16
C ALA A 191 -6.71 7.70 -25.94
N ARG A 192 -6.20 7.14 -24.85
CA ARG A 192 -6.40 5.74 -24.48
C ARG A 192 -7.84 5.46 -24.06
N VAL A 193 -8.45 6.33 -23.27
CA VAL A 193 -9.89 6.25 -22.94
C VAL A 193 -10.71 6.27 -24.22
N GLU A 194 -10.45 7.22 -25.12
CA GLU A 194 -11.20 7.33 -26.38
C GLU A 194 -11.03 6.09 -27.25
N TRP A 195 -9.81 5.57 -27.36
CA TRP A 195 -9.53 4.32 -28.09
C TRP A 195 -10.30 3.13 -27.51
N LEU A 196 -10.35 2.97 -26.18
CA LEU A 196 -11.14 1.91 -25.53
C LEU A 196 -12.64 2.06 -25.80
N LEU A 197 -13.16 3.29 -25.74
CA LEU A 197 -14.56 3.57 -26.04
C LEU A 197 -14.88 3.30 -27.52
N ASP A 198 -13.95 3.58 -28.43
CA ASP A 198 -14.07 3.21 -29.85
C ASP A 198 -14.11 1.70 -30.05
N VAL A 199 -13.28 0.94 -29.33
CA VAL A 199 -13.34 -0.53 -29.34
C VAL A 199 -14.71 -1.03 -28.89
N VAL A 200 -15.26 -0.47 -27.81
CA VAL A 200 -16.60 -0.81 -27.31
C VAL A 200 -17.69 -0.46 -28.34
N ARG A 201 -17.61 0.73 -28.95
CA ARG A 201 -18.57 1.16 -29.99
C ARG A 201 -18.50 0.29 -31.25
N ALA A 202 -17.29 -0.05 -31.68
CA ALA A 202 -17.05 -0.87 -32.86
C ALA A 202 -17.51 -2.33 -32.67
N ALA A 203 -17.38 -2.86 -31.46
CA ALA A 203 -17.88 -4.18 -31.12
C ALA A 203 -19.42 -4.25 -31.18
N GLY A 204 -20.11 -3.17 -30.78
CA GLY A 204 -21.57 -3.10 -30.76
C GLY A 204 -22.21 -4.22 -29.93
N ASP A 205 -23.50 -4.50 -30.15
CA ASP A 205 -24.22 -5.59 -29.45
C ASP A 205 -23.84 -6.99 -29.94
N THR A 206 -23.04 -7.08 -31.02
CA THR A 206 -22.66 -8.34 -31.69
C THR A 206 -21.24 -8.80 -31.40
N GLY A 207 -20.45 -7.98 -30.69
CA GLY A 207 -19.07 -8.30 -30.35
C GLY A 207 -18.96 -9.44 -29.33
N ALA A 208 -17.77 -10.04 -29.23
CA ALA A 208 -17.50 -11.04 -28.21
C ALA A 208 -17.68 -10.41 -26.81
N PRO A 209 -18.51 -11.00 -25.92
CA PRO A 209 -18.77 -10.44 -24.60
C PRO A 209 -17.51 -10.15 -23.78
N ALA A 210 -16.48 -10.99 -23.89
CA ALA A 210 -15.20 -10.81 -23.20
C ALA A 210 -14.45 -9.54 -23.67
N THR A 211 -14.39 -9.28 -24.98
CA THR A 211 -13.70 -8.10 -25.52
C THR A 211 -14.40 -6.80 -25.11
N ILE A 212 -15.74 -6.80 -25.10
CA ILE A 212 -16.53 -5.67 -24.60
C ILE A 212 -16.29 -5.49 -23.09
N ALA A 213 -16.25 -6.58 -22.34
CA ALA A 213 -16.04 -6.55 -20.89
C ALA A 213 -14.68 -5.95 -20.53
N ASP A 214 -13.58 -6.44 -21.14
CA ASP A 214 -12.22 -5.99 -20.86
C ASP A 214 -12.00 -4.51 -21.22
N ALA A 215 -12.52 -4.09 -22.38
CA ALA A 215 -12.42 -2.71 -22.83
C ALA A 215 -13.22 -1.76 -21.92
N SER A 216 -14.44 -2.15 -21.55
CA SER A 216 -15.30 -1.35 -20.67
C SER A 216 -14.75 -1.29 -19.24
N ALA A 217 -14.19 -2.39 -18.71
CA ALA A 217 -13.56 -2.42 -17.39
C ALA A 217 -12.33 -1.48 -17.35
N SER A 218 -11.51 -1.53 -18.39
CA SER A 218 -10.32 -0.68 -18.54
C SER A 218 -10.69 0.81 -18.66
N ALA A 219 -11.71 1.13 -19.47
CA ALA A 219 -12.22 2.49 -19.61
C ALA A 219 -12.80 3.00 -18.29
N GLY A 220 -13.62 2.19 -17.62
CA GLY A 220 -14.26 2.52 -16.35
C GLY A 220 -13.23 2.90 -15.27
N ARG A 221 -12.14 2.15 -15.18
CA ARG A 221 -11.02 2.48 -14.28
C ARG A 221 -10.33 3.79 -14.62
N LEU A 222 -9.95 3.98 -15.88
CA LEU A 222 -9.25 5.20 -16.31
C LEU A 222 -10.11 6.46 -16.12
N LEU A 223 -11.42 6.33 -16.32
CA LEU A 223 -12.40 7.38 -16.07
C LEU A 223 -12.54 7.66 -14.57
N ALA A 224 -12.61 6.62 -13.73
CA ALA A 224 -12.69 6.76 -12.27
C ALA A 224 -11.46 7.48 -11.69
N GLY A 225 -10.26 7.09 -12.13
CA GLY A 225 -9.01 7.74 -11.70
C GLY A 225 -8.89 9.20 -12.13
N ARG A 226 -9.57 9.59 -13.21
CA ARG A 226 -9.68 10.98 -13.68
C ARG A 226 -10.84 11.74 -13.04
N GLY A 227 -11.61 11.11 -12.15
CA GLY A 227 -12.77 11.72 -11.48
C GLY A 227 -14.03 11.82 -12.34
N ARG A 228 -14.06 11.21 -13.53
CA ARG A 228 -15.22 11.14 -14.44
C ARG A 228 -16.19 10.04 -13.99
N LEU A 229 -16.70 10.17 -12.77
CA LEU A 229 -17.40 9.10 -12.07
C LEU A 229 -18.68 8.59 -12.78
N GLU A 230 -19.40 9.45 -13.50
CA GLU A 230 -20.61 9.04 -14.25
C GLU A 230 -20.29 8.16 -15.45
N GLU A 231 -19.19 8.49 -16.13
CA GLU A 231 -18.71 7.72 -17.26
C GLU A 231 -18.12 6.41 -16.79
N ALA A 232 -17.35 6.45 -15.69
CA ALA A 232 -16.85 5.26 -15.03
C ALA A 232 -17.98 4.30 -14.64
N GLU A 233 -19.05 4.82 -14.03
CA GLU A 233 -20.21 4.03 -13.62
C GLU A 233 -20.88 3.32 -14.81
N ARG A 234 -21.06 4.02 -15.94
CA ARG A 234 -21.62 3.44 -17.16
C ARG A 234 -20.76 2.32 -17.73
N GLU A 235 -19.45 2.54 -17.82
CA GLU A 235 -18.53 1.55 -18.39
C GLU A 235 -18.35 0.35 -17.44
N LEU A 236 -18.33 0.54 -16.13
CA LEU A 236 -18.27 -0.55 -15.15
C LEU A 236 -19.55 -1.39 -15.13
N GLU A 237 -20.74 -0.78 -15.24
CA GLU A 237 -22.00 -1.54 -15.38
C GLU A 237 -22.01 -2.37 -16.67
N ARG A 238 -21.54 -1.79 -17.79
CA ARG A 238 -21.39 -2.53 -19.05
C ARG A 238 -20.42 -3.71 -18.90
N ALA A 239 -19.25 -3.48 -18.29
CA ALA A 239 -18.26 -4.51 -18.05
C ALA A 239 -18.83 -5.65 -17.19
N ALA A 240 -19.47 -5.31 -16.07
CA ALA A 240 -20.09 -6.28 -15.17
C ALA A 240 -21.15 -7.12 -15.89
N ALA A 241 -22.06 -6.49 -16.64
CA ALA A 241 -23.08 -7.19 -17.40
C ALA A 241 -22.48 -8.13 -18.46
N SER A 242 -21.42 -7.70 -19.15
CA SER A 242 -20.74 -8.51 -20.15
C SER A 242 -19.99 -9.71 -19.54
N TYR A 243 -19.32 -9.54 -18.39
CA TYR A 243 -18.70 -10.66 -17.67
C TYR A 243 -19.74 -11.65 -17.12
N GLU A 244 -20.87 -11.17 -16.59
CA GLU A 244 -21.98 -12.02 -16.16
C GLU A 244 -22.54 -12.85 -17.34
N ALA A 245 -22.74 -12.22 -18.50
CA ALA A 245 -23.19 -12.90 -19.71
C ALA A 245 -22.17 -13.92 -20.25
N ALA A 246 -20.87 -13.64 -20.07
CA ALA A 246 -19.78 -14.54 -20.43
C ALA A 246 -19.58 -15.70 -19.43
N GLY A 247 -20.23 -15.68 -18.27
CA GLY A 247 -20.01 -16.64 -17.19
C GLY A 247 -18.71 -16.42 -16.40
N ALA A 248 -18.06 -15.28 -16.58
CA ALA A 248 -16.84 -14.86 -15.88
C ALA A 248 -17.20 -14.27 -14.50
N VAL A 249 -17.57 -15.15 -13.55
CA VAL A 249 -18.21 -14.77 -12.28
C VAL A 249 -17.27 -13.94 -11.38
N ALA A 250 -15.97 -14.24 -11.36
CA ALA A 250 -15.01 -13.53 -10.52
C ALA A 250 -14.77 -12.09 -11.01
N GLU A 251 -14.62 -11.93 -12.33
CA GLU A 251 -14.45 -10.65 -13.00
C GLU A 251 -15.71 -9.79 -12.85
N ALA A 252 -16.90 -10.41 -12.98
CA ALA A 252 -18.16 -9.74 -12.71
C ALA A 252 -18.25 -9.24 -11.26
N ALA A 253 -17.86 -10.05 -10.28
CA ALA A 253 -17.83 -9.65 -8.87
C ALA A 253 -16.93 -8.42 -8.65
N ARG A 254 -15.73 -8.44 -9.24
CA ARG A 254 -14.76 -7.33 -9.18
C ARG A 254 -15.34 -6.03 -9.76
N GLN A 255 -15.96 -6.09 -10.95
CA GLN A 255 -16.55 -4.89 -11.55
C GLN A 255 -17.76 -4.37 -10.78
N ARG A 256 -18.59 -5.26 -10.20
CA ARG A 256 -19.70 -4.87 -9.32
C ARG A 256 -19.22 -4.17 -8.06
N LEU A 257 -18.10 -4.62 -7.47
CA LEU A 257 -17.50 -3.95 -6.31
C LEU A 257 -16.96 -2.56 -6.69
N ARG A 258 -16.20 -2.44 -7.79
CA ARG A 258 -15.71 -1.14 -8.29
C ARG A 258 -16.85 -0.17 -8.54
N LEU A 259 -17.95 -0.65 -9.12
CA LEU A 259 -19.17 0.12 -9.35
C LEU A 259 -19.82 0.57 -8.03
N ALA A 260 -19.85 -0.30 -7.01
CA ALA A 260 -20.34 0.03 -5.68
C ALA A 260 -19.52 1.14 -5.02
N GLU A 261 -18.19 1.10 -5.15
CA GLU A 261 -17.29 2.15 -4.64
C GLU A 261 -17.54 3.50 -5.34
N VAL A 262 -17.62 3.50 -6.67
CA VAL A 262 -17.93 4.72 -7.45
C VAL A 262 -19.28 5.30 -7.04
N ALA A 263 -20.31 4.47 -6.89
CA ALA A 263 -21.63 4.90 -6.42
C ALA A 263 -21.58 5.44 -4.97
N SER A 264 -20.76 4.83 -4.10
CA SER A 264 -20.56 5.29 -2.71
C SER A 264 -19.94 6.70 -2.68
N VAL A 265 -18.88 6.93 -3.48
CA VAL A 265 -18.21 8.24 -3.58
C VAL A 265 -19.15 9.31 -4.16
N ARG A 266 -20.04 8.93 -5.08
CA ARG A 266 -21.10 9.81 -5.62
C ARG A 266 -22.23 10.11 -4.64
N GLY A 267 -22.28 9.42 -3.48
CA GLY A 267 -23.36 9.52 -2.52
C GLY A 267 -24.63 8.75 -2.89
N ALA A 268 -24.59 7.92 -3.94
CA ALA A 268 -25.69 7.07 -4.38
C ALA A 268 -25.79 5.80 -3.51
N ARG A 269 -26.05 5.97 -2.21
CA ARG A 269 -25.97 4.91 -1.18
C ARG A 269 -26.80 3.65 -1.51
N ALA A 270 -28.02 3.82 -2.02
CA ALA A 270 -28.88 2.68 -2.38
C ALA A 270 -28.30 1.84 -3.52
N GLN A 271 -27.71 2.51 -4.51
CA GLN A 271 -27.03 1.85 -5.62
C GLN A 271 -25.73 1.20 -5.17
N ALA A 272 -24.93 1.89 -4.35
CA ALA A 272 -23.72 1.32 -3.77
C ALA A 272 -24.02 0.02 -2.99
N ARG A 273 -25.10 0.00 -2.20
CA ARG A 273 -25.56 -1.18 -1.48
C ARG A 273 -25.96 -2.31 -2.44
N ALA A 274 -26.82 -2.03 -3.42
CA ALA A 274 -27.29 -3.03 -4.38
C ALA A 274 -26.13 -3.68 -5.17
N GLN A 275 -25.16 -2.86 -5.59
CA GLN A 275 -23.99 -3.35 -6.32
C GLN A 275 -23.03 -4.11 -5.40
N GLY A 276 -22.86 -3.67 -4.15
CA GLY A 276 -22.07 -4.39 -3.13
C GLY A 276 -22.67 -5.74 -2.76
N GLU A 277 -24.00 -5.86 -2.62
CA GLU A 277 -24.69 -7.12 -2.38
C GLU A 277 -24.56 -8.08 -3.57
N ARG A 278 -24.63 -7.56 -4.80
CA ARG A 278 -24.42 -8.37 -6.01
C ARG A 278 -22.97 -8.82 -6.16
N ALA A 279 -22.01 -7.96 -5.83
CA ALA A 279 -20.59 -8.33 -5.76
C ALA A 279 -20.35 -9.44 -4.73
N LEU A 280 -20.98 -9.35 -3.57
CA LEU A 280 -20.89 -10.36 -2.50
C LEU A 280 -21.44 -11.72 -2.95
N ASP A 281 -22.60 -11.76 -3.61
CA ASP A 281 -23.18 -13.01 -4.16
C ASP A 281 -22.25 -13.65 -5.20
N LEU A 282 -21.79 -12.85 -6.18
CA LEU A 282 -20.91 -13.34 -7.25
C LEU A 282 -19.57 -13.83 -6.70
N ALA A 283 -18.94 -13.07 -5.79
CA ALA A 283 -17.69 -13.47 -5.14
C ALA A 283 -17.88 -14.79 -4.36
N THR A 284 -19.01 -14.94 -3.66
CA THR A 284 -19.35 -16.17 -2.92
C THR A 284 -19.51 -17.37 -3.86
N ARG A 285 -20.09 -17.17 -5.05
CA ARG A 285 -20.21 -18.22 -6.08
C ARG A 285 -18.88 -18.55 -6.75
N ALA A 286 -17.94 -17.62 -6.78
CA ALA A 286 -16.60 -17.79 -7.35
C ALA A 286 -15.56 -18.35 -6.35
N LEU A 287 -15.96 -18.67 -5.12
CA LEU A 287 -15.06 -19.01 -4.00
C LEU A 287 -14.29 -20.34 -4.11
N ASP A 288 -14.43 -21.14 -5.18
CA ASP A 288 -13.85 -22.49 -5.36
C ASP A 288 -12.31 -22.53 -5.21
N GLY A 289 -11.81 -22.36 -3.98
CA GLY A 289 -10.39 -22.20 -3.66
C GLY A 289 -9.75 -20.88 -4.14
N SER A 290 -10.50 -19.98 -4.79
CA SER A 290 -9.96 -18.75 -5.36
C SER A 290 -9.69 -17.69 -4.26
N GLU A 291 -8.41 -17.42 -4.00
CA GLU A 291 -7.97 -16.35 -3.10
C GLU A 291 -8.43 -14.97 -3.60
N ASP A 292 -8.49 -14.76 -4.91
CA ASP A 292 -8.99 -13.52 -5.49
C ASP A 292 -10.48 -13.33 -5.20
N ALA A 293 -11.29 -14.38 -5.41
CA ALA A 293 -12.72 -14.33 -5.09
C ALA A 293 -12.95 -14.11 -3.58
N ARG A 294 -12.11 -14.70 -2.72
CA ARG A 294 -12.14 -14.46 -1.26
C ARG A 294 -11.82 -13.02 -0.92
N ARG A 295 -10.83 -12.42 -1.58
CA ARG A 295 -10.48 -11.00 -1.41
C ARG A 295 -11.62 -10.09 -1.83
N GLU A 296 -12.23 -10.34 -2.99
CA GLU A 296 -13.39 -9.57 -3.47
C GLU A 296 -14.60 -9.71 -2.53
N GLN A 297 -14.84 -10.92 -1.99
CA GLN A 297 -15.86 -11.16 -0.97
C GLN A 297 -15.62 -10.29 0.27
N LEU A 298 -14.38 -10.28 0.78
CA LEU A 298 -14.02 -9.50 1.95
C LEU A 298 -14.18 -7.99 1.71
N ARG A 299 -13.78 -7.49 0.55
CA ARG A 299 -13.95 -6.09 0.19
C ARG A 299 -15.42 -5.70 0.09
N ALA A 300 -16.27 -6.56 -0.49
CA ALA A 300 -17.71 -6.34 -0.50
C ALA A 300 -18.31 -6.29 0.92
N LEU A 301 -17.87 -7.18 1.82
CA LEU A 301 -18.28 -7.17 3.23
C LEU A 301 -17.86 -5.88 3.95
N ILE A 302 -16.62 -5.41 3.72
CA ILE A 302 -16.12 -4.14 4.27
C ILE A 302 -16.95 -2.97 3.77
N LEU A 303 -17.15 -2.86 2.45
CA LEU A 303 -17.98 -1.80 1.85
C LEU A 303 -19.40 -1.81 2.40
N LEU A 304 -20.05 -2.97 2.52
CA LEU A 304 -21.39 -3.07 3.09
C LEU A 304 -21.43 -2.68 4.57
N ALA A 305 -20.41 -3.05 5.35
CA ALA A 305 -20.30 -2.63 6.74
C ALA A 305 -20.18 -1.10 6.88
N GLU A 306 -19.46 -0.43 5.99
CA GLU A 306 -19.39 1.04 5.92
C GLU A 306 -20.73 1.67 5.55
N LEU A 307 -21.40 1.08 4.56
CA LEU A 307 -22.75 1.45 4.18
C LEU A 307 -23.79 1.12 5.26
N ASP A 308 -23.47 0.36 6.30
CA ASP A 308 -24.38 0.15 7.42
C ASP A 308 -24.04 1.04 8.63
N ALA A 309 -22.78 1.48 8.78
CA ALA A 309 -22.31 2.29 9.92
C ALA A 309 -23.12 3.60 10.09
N GLY A 310 -23.58 4.20 8.99
CA GLY A 310 -24.47 5.36 9.00
C GLY A 310 -25.91 5.08 9.50
N GLU A 311 -26.34 3.83 9.53
CA GLU A 311 -27.68 3.39 9.94
C GLU A 311 -27.67 2.76 11.35
N ARG A 312 -26.54 2.15 11.77
CA ARG A 312 -26.40 1.43 13.05
C ARG A 312 -26.19 2.30 14.30
N SER A 313 -26.22 3.63 14.20
CA SER A 313 -26.11 4.54 15.36
C SER A 313 -27.19 4.33 16.45
N LYS A 314 -28.17 3.44 16.25
CA LYS A 314 -29.22 3.14 17.24
C LYS A 314 -29.54 1.66 17.48
N ALA A 315 -28.81 0.70 16.92
CA ALA A 315 -29.14 -0.71 17.14
C ALA A 315 -27.89 -1.58 17.19
N SER A 316 -27.58 -2.08 18.39
CA SER A 316 -27.26 -3.49 18.67
C SER A 316 -26.14 -3.65 19.70
N ASP A 317 -26.54 -3.74 20.97
CA ASP A 317 -25.96 -4.68 21.93
C ASP A 317 -26.22 -6.09 21.37
N SER A 318 -25.33 -6.60 20.51
CA SER A 318 -25.45 -7.98 20.04
C SER A 318 -24.87 -8.91 21.09
N LEU A 319 -25.67 -9.87 21.53
CA LEU A 319 -25.31 -10.88 22.55
C LEU A 319 -24.22 -11.86 22.07
N CYS A 320 -23.91 -11.90 20.77
CA CYS A 320 -22.90 -12.79 20.21
C CYS A 320 -21.49 -12.21 20.39
N SER A 321 -20.62 -13.01 21.00
CA SER A 321 -19.20 -12.71 21.10
C SER A 321 -18.51 -12.75 19.74
N ASP A 322 -17.42 -12.01 19.58
CA ASP A 322 -16.60 -12.03 18.35
C ASP A 322 -16.14 -13.44 17.96
N ALA A 323 -15.89 -14.30 18.95
CA ALA A 323 -15.48 -15.68 18.70
C ALA A 323 -16.62 -16.49 18.04
N GLN A 324 -17.86 -16.26 18.46
CA GLN A 324 -19.04 -16.89 17.85
C GLN A 324 -19.30 -16.34 16.45
N LEU A 325 -19.14 -15.04 16.24
CA LEU A 325 -19.28 -14.43 14.91
C LEU A 325 -18.21 -14.90 13.94
N LEU A 326 -16.96 -15.03 14.40
CA LEU A 326 -15.86 -15.54 13.59
C LEU A 326 -16.06 -17.01 13.22
N GLU A 327 -16.54 -17.83 14.15
CA GLU A 327 -16.83 -19.24 13.87
C GLU A 327 -18.01 -19.39 12.89
N ALA A 328 -19.07 -18.60 13.08
CA ALA A 328 -20.18 -18.54 12.14
C ALA A 328 -19.73 -18.10 10.74
N TRP A 329 -18.88 -17.06 10.65
CA TRP A 329 -18.31 -16.61 9.38
C TRP A 329 -17.49 -17.72 8.70
N ARG A 330 -16.67 -18.46 9.44
CA ARG A 330 -15.95 -19.62 8.90
C ARG A 330 -16.88 -20.75 8.45
N GLY A 331 -18.04 -20.87 9.10
CA GLY A 331 -19.14 -21.74 8.69
C GLY A 331 -19.95 -21.23 7.48
N GLY A 332 -19.61 -20.07 6.92
CA GLY A 332 -20.26 -19.47 5.74
C GLY A 332 -21.32 -18.41 6.06
N ASP A 333 -21.48 -18.00 7.32
CA ASP A 333 -22.43 -16.95 7.71
C ASP A 333 -21.86 -15.55 7.40
N LEU A 334 -22.33 -14.98 6.29
CA LEU A 334 -21.90 -13.66 5.82
C LEU A 334 -22.48 -12.52 6.66
N ASP A 335 -23.61 -12.72 7.35
CA ASP A 335 -24.17 -11.70 8.25
C ASP A 335 -23.33 -11.61 9.53
N ALA A 336 -22.87 -12.75 10.04
CA ALA A 336 -21.90 -12.78 11.13
C ALA A 336 -20.58 -12.09 10.76
N ALA A 337 -20.13 -12.26 9.51
CA ALA A 337 -18.96 -11.55 8.97
C ALA A 337 -19.16 -10.03 8.95
N ARG A 338 -20.28 -9.56 8.39
CA ARG A 338 -20.64 -8.13 8.32
C ARG A 338 -20.75 -7.50 9.70
N GLU A 339 -21.29 -8.22 10.67
CA GLU A 339 -21.38 -7.74 12.05
C GLU A 339 -19.99 -7.64 12.70
N LEU A 340 -19.16 -8.68 12.57
CA LEU A 340 -17.80 -8.67 13.11
C LEU A 340 -16.95 -7.55 12.50
N ILE A 341 -17.03 -7.36 11.18
CA ILE A 341 -16.30 -6.30 10.47
C ILE A 341 -16.78 -4.93 10.94
N ALA A 342 -18.10 -4.69 10.96
CA ALA A 342 -18.65 -3.39 11.36
C ALA A 342 -18.24 -2.96 12.78
N ARG A 343 -18.09 -3.90 13.72
CA ARG A 343 -17.62 -3.60 15.09
C ARG A 343 -16.20 -3.05 15.15
N HIS A 344 -15.32 -3.56 14.30
CA HIS A 344 -13.88 -3.33 14.42
C HIS A 344 -13.30 -2.43 13.32
N LEU A 345 -14.05 -2.20 12.25
CA LEU A 345 -13.58 -1.48 11.06
C LEU A 345 -13.07 -0.07 11.39
N GLU A 346 -13.85 0.74 12.12
CA GLU A 346 -13.44 2.13 12.42
C GLU A 346 -12.24 2.18 13.37
N ALA A 347 -12.18 1.28 14.34
CA ALA A 347 -11.07 1.18 15.27
C ALA A 347 -9.77 0.75 14.54
N LEU A 348 -9.85 -0.22 13.61
CA LEU A 348 -8.72 -0.62 12.77
C LEU A 348 -8.29 0.50 11.81
N ARG A 349 -9.24 1.20 11.17
CA ARG A 349 -8.94 2.37 10.31
C ARG A 349 -8.23 3.47 11.09
N ARG A 350 -8.69 3.77 12.31
CA ARG A 350 -8.01 4.74 13.16
C ARG A 350 -6.61 4.26 13.54
N TYR A 351 -6.47 2.99 13.91
CA TYR A 351 -5.17 2.37 14.22
C TYR A 351 -4.18 2.45 13.05
N PHE A 352 -4.59 2.13 11.82
CA PHE A 352 -3.69 2.16 10.67
C PHE A 352 -3.39 3.57 10.17
N ARG A 353 -4.38 4.47 10.09
CA ARG A 353 -4.16 5.89 9.73
C ARG A 353 -3.15 6.56 10.67
N ALA A 354 -3.26 6.26 11.96
CA ALA A 354 -2.35 6.72 12.98
C ALA A 354 -0.88 6.30 12.75
N ARG A 355 -0.67 5.12 12.15
CA ARG A 355 0.67 4.55 11.96
C ARG A 355 1.27 4.89 10.59
N VAL A 356 0.46 4.88 9.53
CA VAL A 356 0.93 5.00 8.15
C VAL A 356 0.84 6.43 7.59
N GLY A 357 0.18 7.36 8.30
CA GLY A 357 0.04 8.75 7.85
C GLY A 357 -1.08 8.96 6.82
N GLU A 358 -1.01 10.05 6.05
CA GLU A 358 -1.98 10.35 4.98
C GLU A 358 -1.78 9.42 3.78
N GLY A 359 -2.43 8.26 3.84
CA GLY A 359 -2.53 7.27 2.77
C GLY A 359 -3.78 6.42 2.99
N ALA A 360 -4.94 6.95 2.61
CA ALA A 360 -6.23 6.27 2.81
C ALA A 360 -6.25 4.86 2.20
N GLU A 361 -5.56 4.71 1.07
CA GLU A 361 -5.40 3.45 0.35
C GLU A 361 -4.59 2.42 1.14
N VAL A 362 -3.45 2.81 1.73
CA VAL A 362 -2.63 1.91 2.53
C VAL A 362 -3.37 1.45 3.77
N SER A 363 -4.14 2.35 4.40
CA SER A 363 -5.00 1.97 5.52
C SER A 363 -6.10 0.99 5.11
N ALA A 364 -6.65 1.07 3.89
CA ALA A 364 -7.68 0.15 3.42
C ALA A 364 -7.10 -1.26 3.20
N THR A 365 -5.95 -1.36 2.53
CA THR A 365 -5.25 -2.63 2.30
C THR A 365 -4.88 -3.33 3.61
N LEU A 366 -4.36 -2.61 4.61
CA LEU A 366 -4.00 -3.20 5.90
C LEU A 366 -5.22 -3.71 6.69
N VAL A 367 -6.37 -3.05 6.55
CA VAL A 367 -7.64 -3.53 7.12
C VAL A 367 -8.07 -4.84 6.45
N GLU A 368 -8.03 -4.90 5.12
CA GLU A 368 -8.32 -6.11 4.35
C GLU A 368 -7.40 -7.26 4.77
N ASP A 369 -6.09 -7.04 4.80
CA ASP A 369 -5.10 -8.05 5.19
C ASP A 369 -5.31 -8.56 6.62
N THR A 370 -5.74 -7.67 7.52
CA THR A 370 -6.06 -8.02 8.91
C THR A 370 -7.30 -8.92 8.99
N PHE A 371 -8.38 -8.59 8.30
CA PHE A 371 -9.58 -9.44 8.32
C PHE A 371 -9.37 -10.75 7.56
N SER A 372 -8.62 -10.74 6.46
CA SER A 372 -8.23 -11.95 5.73
C SER A 372 -7.43 -12.89 6.63
N SER A 373 -6.44 -12.35 7.33
CA SER A 373 -5.64 -13.14 8.27
C SER A 373 -6.45 -13.59 9.51
N LEU A 374 -7.48 -12.84 9.91
CA LEU A 374 -8.37 -13.22 11.02
C LEU A 374 -9.21 -14.43 10.61
N PHE A 375 -9.73 -14.39 9.38
CA PHE A 375 -10.47 -15.49 8.79
C PHE A 375 -9.62 -16.76 8.73
N ALA A 376 -8.39 -16.66 8.20
CA ALA A 376 -7.47 -17.79 8.01
C ALA A 376 -6.81 -18.31 9.31
N GLY A 377 -6.64 -17.44 10.32
CA GLY A 377 -5.88 -17.72 11.54
C GLY A 377 -6.65 -18.42 12.68
N GLY A 378 -6.02 -18.56 13.85
CA GLY A 378 -6.66 -19.11 15.06
C GLY A 378 -7.47 -18.07 15.86
N GLN A 379 -7.69 -18.32 17.16
CA GLN A 379 -8.34 -17.39 18.13
C GLN A 379 -7.46 -16.17 18.49
N GLN A 380 -6.59 -15.74 17.57
CA GLN A 380 -5.67 -14.61 17.81
C GLN A 380 -6.47 -13.31 17.93
N ARG A 381 -6.01 -12.39 18.78
CA ARG A 381 -6.70 -11.11 18.95
C ARG A 381 -6.49 -10.28 17.68
N LEU A 382 -7.56 -9.63 17.22
CA LEU A 382 -7.59 -8.87 15.97
C LEU A 382 -6.43 -7.86 15.84
N TYR A 383 -6.02 -7.25 16.96
CA TYR A 383 -4.97 -6.24 16.96
C TYR A 383 -3.56 -6.82 17.07
N ASP A 384 -3.39 -8.01 17.65
CA ASP A 384 -2.13 -8.74 17.53
C ASP A 384 -1.87 -9.10 16.06
N LEU A 385 -2.95 -9.30 15.31
CA LEU A 385 -2.88 -9.51 13.89
C LEU A 385 -2.67 -8.20 13.11
N ALA A 386 -3.38 -7.12 13.44
CA ALA A 386 -3.14 -5.80 12.86
C ALA A 386 -1.69 -5.32 13.06
N ARG A 387 -1.11 -5.54 14.26
CA ARG A 387 0.32 -5.31 14.55
C ARG A 387 1.22 -6.14 13.66
N ARG A 388 0.91 -7.43 13.46
CA ARG A 388 1.70 -8.30 12.57
C ARG A 388 1.63 -7.88 11.11
N VAL A 389 0.43 -7.54 10.61
CA VAL A 389 0.22 -7.06 9.24
C VAL A 389 0.98 -5.76 9.00
N LEU A 390 0.89 -4.81 9.95
CA LEU A 390 1.65 -3.56 9.92
C LEU A 390 3.17 -3.81 9.96
N ALA A 391 3.62 -4.71 10.85
CA ALA A 391 5.03 -5.07 10.94
C ALA A 391 5.53 -5.77 9.67
N GLN A 392 4.72 -6.60 9.03
CA GLN A 392 5.05 -7.22 7.74
C GLN A 392 5.19 -6.17 6.64
N ARG A 393 4.29 -5.19 6.60
CA ARG A 393 4.37 -4.04 5.69
C ARG A 393 5.67 -3.28 5.87
N TYR A 394 5.98 -2.85 7.10
CA TYR A 394 7.23 -2.14 7.39
C TYR A 394 8.49 -3.00 7.20
N ARG A 395 8.42 -4.32 7.41
CA ARG A 395 9.53 -5.23 7.05
C ARG A 395 9.76 -5.30 5.55
N GLY A 396 8.70 -5.24 4.76
CA GLY A 396 8.77 -5.10 3.31
C GLY A 396 9.41 -3.77 2.89
N GLU A 397 9.12 -2.67 3.59
CA GLU A 397 9.68 -1.34 3.34
C GLU A 397 11.13 -1.16 3.83
N ALA A 398 11.52 -1.80 4.96
CA ALA A 398 12.79 -1.58 5.66
C ALA A 398 13.97 -2.46 5.19
N GLN A 399 13.77 -3.37 4.22
CA GLN A 399 14.76 -4.27 3.59
C GLN A 399 15.56 -5.23 4.52
N GLY A 400 15.74 -6.49 4.06
CA GLY A 400 17.02 -7.19 4.22
C GLY A 400 17.65 -7.30 5.60
N SER A 401 16.90 -7.44 6.69
CA SER A 401 17.47 -7.92 7.95
C SER A 401 16.50 -8.79 8.73
N ALA A 402 16.99 -9.99 9.07
CA ALA A 402 16.43 -10.82 10.12
C ALA A 402 16.67 -10.10 11.46
N LEU A 403 15.84 -9.11 11.77
CA LEU A 403 15.82 -8.47 13.08
C LEU A 403 14.48 -8.73 13.76
N ASP A 404 14.65 -9.08 15.04
CA ASP A 404 13.68 -9.58 16.00
C ASP A 404 12.36 -8.79 16.01
N PHE A 405 11.25 -9.50 16.23
CA PHE A 405 9.89 -8.95 16.28
C PHE A 405 9.78 -7.76 17.26
N ALA A 406 10.57 -7.79 18.35
CA ALA A 406 10.65 -6.76 19.38
C ALA A 406 11.46 -5.49 18.99
N PHE A 407 12.21 -5.53 17.89
CA PHE A 407 13.01 -4.40 17.37
C PHE A 407 12.20 -3.53 16.39
N PHE A 408 11.36 -4.14 15.54
CA PHE A 408 10.56 -3.43 14.54
C PHE A 408 9.26 -2.81 15.08
N ASP A 409 8.63 -3.41 16.09
CA ASP A 409 7.53 -2.74 16.81
C ASP A 409 8.01 -1.42 17.44
N ARG A 410 9.30 -1.41 17.81
CA ARG A 410 10.03 -0.23 18.28
C ARG A 410 10.31 0.83 17.21
N SER A 411 10.31 0.48 15.90
CA SER A 411 10.67 1.33 14.75
C SER A 411 9.46 2.00 14.05
N ALA A 412 8.31 1.31 13.96
CA ALA A 412 7.06 1.89 13.43
C ALA A 412 6.38 2.84 14.45
N PHE A 413 6.47 2.49 15.73
CA PHE A 413 6.16 3.40 16.83
C PHE A 413 7.10 4.62 16.84
N ASP A 414 8.34 4.43 16.39
CA ASP A 414 9.47 5.38 16.38
C ASP A 414 9.27 6.59 15.48
N ALA A 415 8.86 6.35 14.23
CA ALA A 415 8.94 7.35 13.17
C ALA A 415 8.07 8.60 13.41
N GLN A 416 6.90 8.43 14.03
CA GLN A 416 6.00 9.55 14.35
C GLN A 416 6.00 9.92 15.84
N THR A 417 6.20 8.96 16.74
CA THR A 417 6.07 9.20 18.18
C THR A 417 7.37 9.69 18.81
N ARG A 418 8.55 9.18 18.43
CA ARG A 418 9.82 9.61 19.06
C ARG A 418 10.22 11.05 18.73
N PRO A 419 10.00 11.62 17.53
CA PRO A 419 10.20 13.05 17.31
C PRO A 419 9.30 13.92 18.21
N ARG A 420 8.03 13.54 18.36
CA ARG A 420 7.06 14.22 19.26
C ARG A 420 7.49 14.11 20.72
N VAL A 421 8.01 12.95 21.10
CA VAL A 421 8.49 12.65 22.43
C VAL A 421 9.83 13.34 22.75
N ARG A 422 10.71 13.49 21.76
CA ARG A 422 11.96 14.26 21.87
C ARG A 422 11.72 15.76 22.03
N ALA A 423 10.63 16.30 21.49
CA ALA A 423 10.22 17.69 21.71
C ALA A 423 9.80 17.99 23.16
N MET A 424 9.63 16.96 24.00
CA MET A 424 9.15 17.05 25.39
C MET A 424 10.27 17.31 26.42
N GLY A 425 11.51 17.39 25.95
CA GLY A 425 12.70 17.44 26.81
C GLY A 425 13.27 16.05 27.11
N GLN A 426 14.57 16.02 27.41
CA GLN A 426 15.36 14.79 27.47
C GLN A 426 14.81 13.76 28.49
N THR A 427 14.33 14.22 29.64
CA THR A 427 13.85 13.35 30.72
C THR A 427 12.60 12.55 30.34
N LEU A 428 11.57 13.22 29.82
CA LEU A 428 10.31 12.54 29.49
C LEU A 428 10.48 11.65 28.26
N SER A 429 11.34 12.04 27.32
CA SER A 429 11.70 11.20 26.19
C SER A 429 12.40 9.92 26.60
N GLN A 430 13.41 10.01 27.46
CA GLN A 430 14.13 8.84 27.96
C GLN A 430 13.24 7.95 28.84
N ALA A 431 12.34 8.55 29.63
CA ALA A 431 11.40 7.81 30.46
C ALA A 431 10.40 7.04 29.62
N PHE A 432 9.87 7.67 28.57
CA PHE A 432 8.92 7.04 27.65
C PHE A 432 9.58 5.90 26.86
N GLU A 433 10.84 6.07 26.43
CA GLU A 433 11.62 5.00 25.78
C GLU A 433 11.91 3.79 26.69
N ARG A 434 11.89 3.98 28.02
CA ARG A 434 12.12 2.92 29.02
C ARG A 434 10.87 2.16 29.45
N LEU A 435 9.67 2.63 29.11
CA LEU A 435 8.42 1.92 29.39
C LEU A 435 8.39 0.55 28.69
N ALA A 436 7.59 -0.39 29.20
CA ALA A 436 7.32 -1.62 28.46
C ALA A 436 6.60 -1.29 27.14
N PHE A 437 6.83 -2.09 26.09
CA PHE A 437 6.26 -1.82 24.78
C PHE A 437 4.73 -1.66 24.82
N ASP A 438 4.02 -2.54 25.52
CA ASP A 438 2.56 -2.46 25.64
C ASP A 438 2.08 -1.17 26.32
N GLU A 439 2.88 -0.60 27.22
CA GLU A 439 2.58 0.68 27.88
C GLU A 439 2.84 1.86 26.95
N GLN A 440 3.95 1.82 26.20
CA GLN A 440 4.26 2.81 25.17
C GLN A 440 3.16 2.84 24.11
N ASP A 441 2.78 1.67 23.59
CA ASP A 441 1.75 1.55 22.56
C ASP A 441 0.38 2.01 23.08
N LEU A 442 -0.01 1.60 24.28
CA LEU A 442 -1.27 2.03 24.90
C LEU A 442 -1.34 3.56 25.09
N LEU A 443 -0.28 4.18 25.62
CA LEU A 443 -0.23 5.63 25.79
C LEU A 443 -0.15 6.35 24.44
N GLY A 444 0.58 5.78 23.48
CA GLY A 444 0.70 6.33 22.14
C GLY A 444 -0.64 6.38 21.42
N LEU A 445 -1.35 5.24 21.41
CA LEU A 445 -2.69 5.13 20.84
C LEU A 445 -3.68 6.10 21.52
N ARG A 446 -3.62 6.22 22.86
CA ARG A 446 -4.54 7.06 23.62
C ARG A 446 -4.32 8.55 23.38
N TYR A 447 -3.07 9.00 23.38
CA TYR A 447 -2.74 10.42 23.47
C TYR A 447 -2.24 11.01 22.17
N PHE A 448 -1.38 10.33 21.42
CA PHE A 448 -0.85 10.85 20.15
C PHE A 448 -1.76 10.53 18.97
N GLU A 449 -2.48 9.41 19.03
CA GLU A 449 -3.33 8.93 17.93
C GLU A 449 -4.84 9.10 18.18
N GLY A 450 -5.20 9.64 19.36
CA GLY A 450 -6.57 10.07 19.66
C GLY A 450 -7.60 8.93 19.79
N LEU A 451 -7.19 7.69 20.04
CA LEU A 451 -8.13 6.61 20.35
C LEU A 451 -8.81 6.89 21.70
N SER A 452 -10.13 6.72 21.75
CA SER A 452 -10.90 6.84 22.99
C SER A 452 -10.74 5.59 23.87
N LEU A 453 -11.18 5.67 25.13
CA LEU A 453 -11.21 4.49 26.01
C LEU A 453 -12.16 3.40 25.46
N ALA A 454 -13.23 3.81 24.77
CA ALA A 454 -14.14 2.90 24.08
C ALA A 454 -13.44 2.21 22.89
N ASP A 455 -12.69 2.97 22.09
CA ASP A 455 -11.90 2.41 20.98
C ASP A 455 -10.86 1.43 21.50
N LEU A 456 -10.14 1.78 22.56
CA LEU A 456 -9.16 0.91 23.23
C LEU A 456 -9.80 -0.29 23.95
N SER A 457 -11.05 -0.17 24.39
CA SER A 457 -11.82 -1.25 25.02
C SER A 457 -12.28 -2.27 24.00
N ALA A 458 -12.81 -1.79 22.87
CA ALA A 458 -13.03 -2.59 21.67
C ALA A 458 -11.72 -3.20 21.17
N LEU A 459 -10.63 -2.42 21.22
CA LEU A 459 -9.27 -2.84 20.82
C LEU A 459 -8.80 -4.05 21.62
N GLU A 460 -8.76 -3.89 22.94
CA GLU A 460 -8.15 -4.88 23.81
C GLU A 460 -9.11 -6.00 24.20
N LYS A 461 -10.40 -5.92 23.84
CA LYS A 461 -11.46 -6.85 24.29
C LYS A 461 -11.56 -6.92 25.80
N VAL A 462 -11.43 -5.77 26.46
CA VAL A 462 -11.59 -5.63 27.91
C VAL A 462 -12.57 -4.49 28.19
N ARG A 463 -13.21 -4.47 29.35
CA ARG A 463 -14.09 -3.34 29.74
C ARG A 463 -13.33 -2.02 29.72
N GLU A 464 -13.99 -0.92 29.37
CA GLU A 464 -13.41 0.42 29.39
C GLU A 464 -12.70 0.75 30.72
N GLY A 465 -13.28 0.36 31.85
CA GLY A 465 -12.65 0.53 33.17
C GLY A 465 -11.31 -0.22 33.31
N THR A 466 -11.15 -1.37 32.64
CA THR A 466 -9.88 -2.11 32.60
C THR A 466 -8.84 -1.37 31.78
N VAL A 467 -9.23 -0.80 30.63
CA VAL A 467 -8.34 0.06 29.82
C VAL A 467 -7.93 1.30 30.61
N GLN A 468 -8.88 1.97 31.25
CA GLN A 468 -8.61 3.14 32.08
C GLN A 468 -7.60 2.83 33.19
N ALA A 469 -7.75 1.68 33.86
CA ALA A 469 -6.80 1.22 34.86
C ALA A 469 -5.42 0.89 34.27
N ARG A 470 -5.34 0.38 33.03
CA ARG A 470 -4.06 0.15 32.33
C ARG A 470 -3.38 1.46 31.95
N VAL A 471 -4.12 2.42 31.38
CA VAL A 471 -3.62 3.77 31.06
C VAL A 471 -3.11 4.46 32.32
N SER A 472 -3.87 4.43 33.42
CA SER A 472 -3.46 5.01 34.69
C SER A 472 -2.19 4.38 35.26
N ARG A 473 -2.00 3.06 35.10
CA ARG A 473 -0.78 2.36 35.54
C ARG A 473 0.42 2.70 34.67
N ALA A 474 0.24 2.74 33.34
CA ALA A 474 1.29 3.14 32.42
C ALA A 474 1.76 4.59 32.68
N LEU A 475 0.84 5.51 32.98
CA LEU A 475 1.18 6.88 33.39
C LEU A 475 1.92 6.94 34.73
N ALA A 476 1.55 6.09 35.71
CA ALA A 476 2.25 6.02 36.98
C ALA A 476 3.70 5.52 36.79
N HIS A 477 3.87 4.44 36.01
CA HIS A 477 5.19 3.89 35.68
C HIS A 477 6.06 4.89 34.89
N LEU A 478 5.46 5.65 33.96
CA LEU A 478 6.13 6.75 33.27
C LEU A 478 6.64 7.81 34.25
N GLY A 479 5.83 8.16 35.26
CA GLY A 479 6.22 9.11 36.31
C GLY A 479 7.39 8.61 37.15
N GLU A 480 7.42 7.34 37.52
CA GLU A 480 8.53 6.72 38.24
C GLU A 480 9.83 6.80 37.43
N LEU A 481 9.76 6.49 36.13
CA LEU A 481 10.91 6.59 35.22
C LEU A 481 11.39 8.03 35.05
N CYS A 482 10.47 9.00 34.95
CA CYS A 482 10.83 10.42 34.92
C CYS A 482 11.53 10.86 36.20
N GLN A 483 11.08 10.39 37.36
CA GLN A 483 11.70 10.69 38.64
C GLN A 483 13.14 10.16 38.67
N GLU A 484 13.32 8.89 38.27
CA GLU A 484 14.62 8.22 38.24
C GLU A 484 15.61 8.97 37.34
N ILE A 485 15.19 9.35 36.14
CA ILE A 485 16.04 10.05 35.16
C ILE A 485 16.34 11.49 35.59
N ALA A 486 15.37 12.20 36.18
CA ALA A 486 15.56 13.58 36.63
C ALA A 486 16.37 13.70 37.93
N GLY A 487 16.56 12.61 38.68
CA GLY A 487 17.10 12.64 40.03
C GLY A 487 16.24 13.46 41.01
N SER A 488 14.93 13.56 40.74
CA SER A 488 13.98 14.37 41.51
C SER A 488 13.46 13.64 42.74
N ALA A 489 13.18 14.37 43.82
CA ALA A 489 12.55 13.80 45.02
C ALA A 489 11.04 13.51 44.84
N ALA A 490 10.41 14.04 43.79
CA ALA A 490 8.97 13.93 43.57
C ALA A 490 8.62 13.22 42.25
N VAL A 491 7.74 12.22 42.33
CA VAL A 491 7.10 11.55 41.19
C VAL A 491 6.07 12.49 40.55
N PRO A 492 6.12 12.75 39.24
CA PRO A 492 5.06 13.46 38.53
C PRO A 492 3.74 12.70 38.64
N SER A 493 2.64 13.39 38.98
CA SER A 493 1.34 12.72 39.08
C SER A 493 0.84 12.26 37.70
N PRO A 494 0.05 11.16 37.63
CA PRO A 494 -0.56 10.71 36.38
C PRO A 494 -1.38 11.79 35.67
N ALA A 495 -2.11 12.62 36.43
CA ALA A 495 -2.90 13.72 35.88
C ALA A 495 -2.03 14.82 35.24
N ARG A 496 -0.84 15.09 35.81
CA ARG A 496 0.12 16.02 35.23
C ARG A 496 0.68 15.47 33.93
N LEU A 497 1.12 14.21 33.92
CA LEU A 497 1.67 13.55 32.73
C LEU A 497 0.63 13.43 31.62
N GLU A 498 -0.62 13.11 31.96
CA GLU A 498 -1.74 13.12 31.02
C GLU A 498 -1.96 14.50 30.40
N GLY A 499 -1.91 15.57 31.22
CA GLY A 499 -2.01 16.95 30.74
C GLY A 499 -0.87 17.33 29.80
N GLU A 500 0.37 16.93 30.13
CA GLU A 500 1.55 17.14 29.29
C GLU A 500 1.39 16.41 27.95
N LEU A 501 1.10 15.10 27.95
CA LEU A 501 0.88 14.29 26.75
C LEU A 501 -0.23 14.84 25.84
N ARG A 502 -1.34 15.32 26.42
CA ARG A 502 -2.43 15.94 25.65
C ARG A 502 -2.04 17.28 25.02
N ALA A 503 -1.29 18.13 25.75
CA ALA A 503 -0.84 19.41 25.23
C ALA A 503 0.09 19.23 24.01
N LEU A 504 0.88 18.16 24.01
CA LEU A 504 1.80 17.81 22.94
C LEU A 504 1.11 17.21 21.72
N ALA A 505 0.10 16.38 21.96
CA ALA A 505 -0.78 15.91 20.89
C ALA A 505 -1.48 17.09 20.19
N ALA A 506 -1.85 18.13 20.95
CA ALA A 506 -2.49 19.34 20.43
C ALA A 506 -1.53 20.32 19.74
N SER A 507 -0.22 20.29 20.00
CA SER A 507 0.74 21.21 19.37
C SER A 507 1.02 20.94 17.89
N ARG A 508 0.44 19.88 17.33
CA ARG A 508 0.46 19.55 15.89
C ARG A 508 -0.01 20.71 14.99
N GLY A 509 -0.97 21.52 15.43
CA GLY A 509 -1.60 22.53 14.56
C GLY A 509 -0.88 23.88 14.42
N ARG A 510 0.40 24.02 14.80
CA ARG A 510 1.12 25.31 14.77
C ARG A 510 2.47 25.31 14.05
N LEU A 511 2.90 24.18 13.49
CA LEU A 511 4.18 24.04 12.77
C LEU A 511 4.02 23.44 11.36
N GLU A 512 2.78 23.29 10.89
CA GLU A 512 2.41 23.27 9.47
C GLU A 512 1.90 24.66 9.10
#